data_AF-A0A1R1YGU4-F1
#
_entry.id   AF-A0A1R1YGU4-F1
#
_cell.length_a   1.000
_cell.length_b   1.000
_cell.length_c   1.000
_cell.angle_alpha   90.00
_cell.angle_beta   90.00
_cell.angle_gamma   90.00
#
_symmetry.space_group_name_H-M   'P 1'
#
loop_
_entity.id
_entity.type
_entity.pdbx_description
1 polymer ?
#
loop_
_entity_poly.entity_id
_entity_poly.type
_entity_poly.pdbx_seq_one_letter_code
_entity_poly.pdbx_strand_id
1 'polypeptide(L)'
;MGNRQVERTIQTLKQTLRKVCFGNSESWDEYIWKSLLSMRTSNNRTIGRTPAEMVYGMKLMTPELWDDRNPNFSRNNESFEKKRKFL
;
A
#
# COMPACT_ATOMS: atom_id res chain seq x y z
N MET A 1 26.40 -7.34 -12.63
CA MET A 1 25.22 -7.98 -12.02
C MET A 1 24.26 -6.87 -11.60
N GLY A 2 23.36 -6.44 -12.49
CA GLY A 2 22.78 -5.10 -12.44
C GLY A 2 21.36 -5.05 -11.90
N ASN A 3 21.09 -4.07 -11.03
CA ASN A 3 19.88 -3.28 -10.73
C ASN A 3 18.44 -3.85 -10.89
N ARG A 4 18.25 -5.14 -11.17
CA ARG A 4 16.95 -5.76 -11.45
C ARG A 4 15.94 -5.60 -10.30
N GLN A 5 16.41 -5.71 -9.07
CA GLN A 5 15.55 -5.54 -7.90
C GLN A 5 15.09 -4.07 -7.77
N VAL A 6 15.99 -3.13 -8.03
CA VAL A 6 15.69 -1.70 -8.03
C VAL A 6 14.71 -1.36 -9.15
N GLU A 7 14.92 -1.89 -10.36
CA GLU A 7 14.03 -1.69 -11.51
C GLU A 7 12.60 -2.18 -11.22
N ARG A 8 12.45 -3.38 -10.63
CA ARG A 8 11.14 -3.89 -10.22
C ARG A 8 10.48 -2.97 -9.20
N THR A 9 11.21 -2.52 -8.19
CA THR A 9 10.70 -1.61 -7.16
C THR A 9 10.25 -0.28 -7.76
N ILE A 10 11.04 0.29 -8.69
CA ILE A 10 10.71 1.53 -9.40
C ILE A 10 9.45 1.31 -10.26
N GLN A 11 9.34 0.17 -10.95
CA GLN A 11 8.16 -0.14 -11.74
C GLN A 11 6.91 -0.25 -10.86
N THR A 12 7.00 -0.93 -9.71
CA THR A 12 5.90 -0.99 -8.74
C THR A 12 5.51 0.40 -8.25
N LEU A 13 6.48 1.26 -7.93
CA LEU A 13 6.21 2.64 -7.51
C LEU A 13 5.45 3.42 -8.57
N LYS A 14 5.87 3.36 -9.84
CA LYS A 14 5.18 4.01 -10.95
C LYS A 14 3.74 3.50 -11.12
N GLN A 15 3.50 2.21 -10.90
CA GLN A 15 2.15 1.64 -11.00
C GLN A 15 1.26 2.08 -9.84
N THR A 16 1.79 2.11 -8.61
CA THR A 16 1.06 2.61 -7.45
C THR A 16 0.71 4.09 -7.62
N LEU A 17 1.68 4.89 -8.07
CA LEU A 17 1.46 6.32 -8.31
C LEU A 17 0.35 6.57 -9.34
N ARG A 18 0.36 5.83 -10.45
CA ARG A 18 -0.73 5.90 -11.45
C ARG A 18 -2.11 5.59 -10.88
N LYS A 19 -2.20 4.67 -9.92
CA LYS A 19 -3.47 4.34 -9.25
C LYS A 19 -3.92 5.44 -8.29
N VAL A 20 -2.98 6.05 -7.57
CA VAL A 20 -3.26 7.09 -6.57
C VAL A 20 -3.59 8.42 -7.24
N CYS A 21 -2.90 8.77 -8.33
CA CYS A 21 -3.12 10.00 -9.10
C CYS A 21 -4.27 9.90 -10.11
N PHE A 22 -5.07 8.83 -10.09
CA PHE A 22 -6.17 8.65 -11.05
C PHE A 22 -7.18 9.81 -10.92
N GLY A 23 -7.22 10.70 -11.92
CA GLY A 23 -8.07 11.89 -11.95
C GLY A 23 -7.38 13.22 -11.63
N ASN A 24 -6.16 13.23 -11.09
CA ASN A 24 -5.34 14.44 -10.91
C ASN A 24 -3.86 14.11 -11.10
N SER A 25 -3.39 14.21 -12.35
CA SER A 25 -2.01 13.90 -12.75
C SER A 25 -1.05 15.09 -12.66
N GLU A 26 -1.55 16.32 -12.49
CA GLU A 26 -0.71 17.51 -12.40
C GLU A 26 0.06 17.55 -11.08
N SER A 27 -0.61 17.28 -9.96
CA SER A 27 -0.02 17.27 -8.60
C SER A 27 0.56 15.91 -8.19
N TRP A 28 1.21 15.18 -9.10
CA TRP A 28 1.68 13.81 -8.83
C TRP A 28 2.67 13.71 -7.66
N ASP A 29 3.44 14.76 -7.42
CA ASP A 29 4.45 14.87 -6.38
C ASP A 29 3.83 14.83 -4.97
N GLU A 30 2.65 15.43 -4.80
CA GLU A 30 1.86 15.38 -3.56
C GLU A 30 1.39 13.96 -3.21
N TYR A 31 1.36 13.04 -4.19
CA TYR A 31 0.93 11.66 -4.00
C TYR A 31 2.10 10.66 -3.84
N ILE A 32 3.36 11.12 -3.91
CA ILE A 32 4.54 10.27 -3.73
C ILE A 32 4.51 9.59 -2.36
N TRP A 33 4.28 10.37 -1.28
CA TRP A 33 4.30 9.83 0.07
C TRP A 33 3.17 8.80 0.29
N LYS A 34 1.98 9.04 -0.28
CA LYS A 34 0.85 8.09 -0.23
C LYS A 34 1.20 6.78 -0.93
N SER A 35 1.84 6.88 -2.10
CA SER A 35 2.27 5.72 -2.89
C SER A 35 3.34 4.91 -2.15
N LEU A 36 4.33 5.58 -1.55
CA LEU A 36 5.37 4.94 -0.75
C LEU A 36 4.81 4.29 0.51
N LEU A 37 3.88 4.95 1.20
CA LEU A 37 3.22 4.42 2.37
C LEU A 37 2.45 3.13 2.02
N SER A 38 1.65 3.17 0.95
CA SER A 38 0.90 2.00 0.46
C SER A 38 1.83 0.83 0.11
N MET A 39 2.97 1.07 -0.54
CA MET A 39 3.94 0.02 -0.83
C MET A 39 4.57 -0.58 0.44
N ARG A 40 4.77 0.23 1.49
CA ARG A 40 5.39 -0.21 2.76
C ARG A 40 4.43 -0.97 3.67
N THR A 41 3.14 -0.71 3.57
CA THR A 41 2.08 -1.37 4.37
C THR A 41 1.39 -2.50 3.63
N SER A 42 1.63 -2.67 2.33
CA SER A 42 1.11 -3.81 1.57
C SER A 42 1.84 -5.10 1.94
N ASN A 43 1.09 -6.17 2.23
CA ASN A 43 1.66 -7.48 2.50
C ASN A 43 2.39 -8.02 1.26
N ASN A 44 3.64 -8.44 1.45
CA ASN A 44 4.32 -9.22 0.43
C ASN A 44 3.82 -10.68 0.51
N ARG A 45 3.10 -11.14 -0.52
CA ARG A 45 2.47 -12.48 -0.56
C ARG A 45 3.47 -13.62 -0.30
N THR A 46 4.74 -13.46 -0.70
CA THR A 46 5.76 -14.50 -0.52
C THR A 46 6.29 -14.57 0.92
N ILE A 47 6.35 -13.43 1.61
CA ILE A 47 6.96 -13.31 2.95
C ILE A 47 5.88 -13.30 4.05
N GLY A 48 4.63 -13.00 3.69
CA GLY A 48 3.50 -12.88 4.62
C GLY A 48 3.52 -11.60 5.46
N ARG A 49 4.62 -10.84 5.44
CA ARG A 49 4.82 -9.58 6.18
C ARG A 49 4.91 -8.39 5.25
N THR A 50 4.62 -7.22 5.80
CA THR A 50 4.79 -5.93 5.12
C THR A 50 6.27 -5.50 5.15
N PRO A 51 6.75 -4.73 4.15
CA PRO A 51 8.10 -4.18 4.19
C PRO A 51 8.39 -3.35 5.45
N ALA A 52 7.40 -2.61 5.97
CA ALA A 52 7.55 -1.86 7.21
C ALA A 52 7.77 -2.78 8.42
N GLU A 53 7.00 -3.86 8.54
CA GLU A 53 7.19 -4.86 9.60
C GLU A 53 8.57 -5.52 9.54
N MET A 54 9.09 -5.74 8.35
CA MET A 54 10.42 -6.34 8.17
C MET A 54 11.55 -5.42 8.65
N VAL A 55 11.40 -4.10 8.48
CA VAL A 55 12.41 -3.11 8.88
C VAL A 55 12.32 -2.80 10.38
N TYR A 56 11.10 -2.62 10.90
CA TYR A 56 10.90 -2.13 12.27
C TYR A 56 10.58 -3.24 13.27
N GLY A 57 10.33 -4.48 12.82
CA GLY A 57 9.94 -5.59 13.68
C GLY A 57 8.53 -5.47 14.29
N MET A 58 7.76 -4.44 13.89
CA MET A 58 6.43 -4.15 14.42
C MET A 58 5.45 -3.79 13.30
N LYS A 59 4.16 -4.08 13.51
CA LYS A 59 3.11 -3.71 12.56
C LYS A 59 2.88 -2.20 12.60
N LEU A 60 3.03 -1.55 11.44
CA LEU A 60 2.82 -0.12 11.32
C LEU A 60 1.34 0.20 11.54
N MET A 61 1.03 1.07 12.50
CA MET A 61 -0.34 1.46 12.82
C MET A 61 -0.78 2.61 11.90
N THR A 62 -1.49 2.26 10.83
CA THR A 62 -2.14 3.25 9.96
C THR A 62 -3.50 3.67 10.54
N PRO A 63 -4.02 4.86 10.19
CA PRO A 63 -5.35 5.29 10.60
C PRO A 63 -6.47 4.31 10.24
N GLU A 64 -6.29 3.53 9.17
CA GLU A 64 -7.19 2.43 8.79
C GLU A 64 -7.27 1.33 9.86
N LEU A 65 -6.15 1.02 10.53
CA LEU A 65 -6.06 0.02 11.60
C LEU A 65 -6.49 0.57 12.97
N TRP A 66 -6.79 1.86 13.08
CA TRP A 66 -7.27 2.43 14.33
C TRP A 66 -8.70 1.98 14.63
N ASP A 67 -9.53 1.80 13.59
CA ASP A 67 -10.93 1.39 13.73
C ASP A 67 -11.07 -0.11 14.04
N ASP A 68 -10.15 -0.95 13.56
CA ASP A 68 -10.11 -2.40 13.87
C ASP A 68 -9.91 -2.70 15.37
N ARG A 69 -9.43 -1.72 16.15
CA ARG A 69 -9.28 -1.84 17.61
C ARG A 69 -10.49 -1.33 18.39
N ASN A 70 -11.50 -0.79 17.71
CA ASN A 70 -12.77 -0.46 18.33
C ASN A 70 -13.67 -1.71 18.32
N PRO A 71 -13.97 -2.34 19.47
CA PRO A 71 -14.83 -3.52 19.51
C PRO A 71 -16.27 -3.28 19.00
N ASN A 72 -16.66 -2.02 18.77
CA ASN A 72 -17.96 -1.66 18.18
C ASN A 72 -17.93 -1.50 16.65
N PHE A 73 -16.76 -1.53 16.00
CA PHE A 73 -16.64 -1.36 14.55
C PHE A 73 -16.62 -2.73 13.85
N SER A 74 -17.75 -3.43 13.89
CA SER A 74 -17.92 -4.63 13.08
C SER A 74 -18.34 -4.28 11.65
N ARG A 75 -17.39 -4.53 10.73
CA ARG A 75 -17.63 -5.10 9.39
C ARG A 75 -18.19 -4.14 8.32
N ASN A 76 -17.30 -3.43 7.64
CA ASN A 76 -17.54 -2.87 6.30
C ASN A 76 -16.42 -3.19 5.29
N ASN A 77 -15.76 -4.33 5.50
CA ASN A 77 -14.55 -4.75 4.79
C ASN A 77 -14.88 -5.38 3.41
N GLU A 78 -16.15 -5.44 3.00
CA GLU A 78 -16.56 -6.02 1.70
C GLU A 78 -16.36 -5.07 0.50
N SER A 79 -16.10 -3.78 0.73
CA SER A 79 -15.99 -2.80 -0.37
C SER A 79 -14.60 -2.78 -1.03
N PHE A 80 -13.53 -3.04 -0.26
CA PHE A 80 -12.16 -3.03 -0.78
C PHE A 80 -11.79 -4.30 -1.56
N GLU A 81 -12.32 -5.47 -1.17
CA GLU A 81 -12.14 -6.71 -1.92
C GLU A 81 -12.93 -6.73 -3.23
N LYS A 82 -14.11 -6.10 -3.28
CA LYS A 82 -14.86 -5.96 -4.54
C LYS A 82 -14.08 -5.16 -5.59
N LYS A 83 -13.29 -4.16 -5.20
CA LYS A 83 -12.42 -3.42 -6.15
C LYS A 83 -11.21 -4.22 -6.65
N ARG A 84 -10.79 -5.28 -5.95
CA ARG A 84 -9.68 -6.17 -6.37
C ARG A 84 -10.10 -7.28 -7.35
N LYS A 85 -11.41 -7.57 -7.46
CA LYS A 85 -11.96 -8.57 -8.38
C LYS A 85 -12.30 -8.06 -9.79
N PHE A 86 -12.28 -6.74 -10.01
CA PHE A 86 -12.64 -6.12 -11.30
C PHE A 86 -11.49 -5.33 -11.96
N LEU A 87 -10.24 -5.61 -11.55
CA LEU A 87 -8.99 -5.14 -12.18
C LEU A 87 -8.08 -6.35 -12.37
#